data_AF-A0A3R7B2Q4-F1
#
_entry.id   AF-A0A3R7B2Q4-F1
#
_cell.length_a   1.000
_cell.length_b   1.000
_cell.length_c   1.000
_cell.angle_alpha   90.00
_cell.angle_beta   90.00
_cell.angle_gamma   90.00
#
_symmetry.space_group_name_H-M   'P 1'
#
loop_
_entity.id
_entity.type
_entity.pdbx_description
1 polymer ?
#
loop_
_entity_poly.entity_id
_entity_poly.type
_entity_poly.pdbx_seq_one_letter_code
_entity_poly.pdbx_strand_id
1 'polypeptide(L)'
;GEDRWTVRPAISKKRMKGYGVEIPVDTELAEEFKNELKDVKLEEVHDHEDTQHFHLTVYKLNQYIELAKKWDYYFSEKEKWKQTVQLTSTQYACVI
;
A
#
# COMPACT_ATOMS: atom_id res chain seq x y z
N GLY A 1 -9.60 -12.17 -16.24
CA GLY A 1 -10.64 -11.74 -15.29
C GLY A 1 -10.57 -10.25 -15.28
N GLU A 2 -11.51 -9.61 -15.98
CA GLU A 2 -11.48 -8.18 -16.28
C GLU A 2 -11.93 -7.30 -15.10
N ASP A 3 -12.44 -7.91 -14.01
CA ASP A 3 -12.86 -7.22 -12.78
C ASP A 3 -11.91 -7.50 -11.61
N ARG A 4 -10.67 -7.00 -11.69
CA ARG A 4 -9.73 -7.04 -10.56
C ARG A 4 -9.76 -5.72 -9.82
N TRP A 5 -10.02 -5.78 -8.53
CA TRP A 5 -10.05 -4.62 -7.63
C TRP A 5 -9.03 -4.84 -6.52
N THR A 6 -8.08 -3.91 -6.38
CA THR A 6 -7.17 -3.84 -5.24
C THR A 6 -7.74 -2.85 -4.24
N VAL A 7 -7.95 -3.29 -3.00
CA VAL A 7 -8.36 -2.40 -1.91
C VAL A 7 -7.15 -2.02 -1.10
N ARG A 8 -6.94 -0.71 -0.93
CA ARG A 8 -5.92 -0.17 -0.03
C ARG A 8 -6.61 0.68 1.04
N PRO A 9 -6.55 0.27 2.32
CA PRO A 9 -7.17 1.04 3.38
C PRO A 9 -6.38 2.32 3.65
N ALA A 10 -7.10 3.44 3.81
CA ALA A 10 -6.55 4.66 4.37
C ALA A 10 -7.05 4.79 5.82
N ILE A 11 -6.12 4.78 6.78
CA ILE A 11 -6.43 4.75 8.21
C ILE A 11 -6.25 6.14 8.81
N SER A 12 -7.30 6.68 9.44
CA SER A 12 -7.19 7.89 10.27
C SER A 12 -7.45 7.54 11.74
N LYS A 13 -6.67 8.14 12.66
CA LYS A 13 -6.79 7.94 14.12
C LYS A 13 -6.91 9.29 14.82
N LYS A 14 -7.60 9.32 15.97
CA LYS A 14 -7.95 10.55 16.73
C LYS A 14 -6.76 11.46 17.12
N ARG A 15 -5.51 10.98 17.02
CA ARG A 15 -4.27 11.73 17.31
C ARG A 15 -3.32 11.83 16.11
N MET A 16 -3.68 11.28 14.96
CA MET A 16 -2.90 11.40 13.73
C MET A 16 -3.43 12.57 12.92
N LYS A 17 -2.55 13.50 12.54
CA LYS A 17 -2.87 14.49 11.53
C LYS A 17 -2.66 13.81 10.17
N GLY A 18 -3.75 13.53 9.45
CA GLY A 18 -3.71 12.89 8.12
C GLY A 18 -4.22 11.44 8.11
N TYR A 19 -3.78 10.70 7.09
CA TYR A 19 -4.16 9.33 6.78
C TYR A 19 -2.90 8.46 6.64
N GLY A 20 -2.84 7.39 7.41
CA GLY A 20 -1.87 6.32 7.23
C GLY A 20 -2.27 5.46 6.03
N VAL A 21 -1.36 5.25 5.10
CA VAL A 21 -1.55 4.50 3.86
C VAL A 21 -0.32 3.64 3.57
N GLU A 22 -0.49 2.63 2.75
CA GLU A 22 0.58 1.75 2.27
C GLU A 22 0.63 1.78 0.75
N ILE A 23 1.85 1.86 0.19
CA ILE A 23 2.11 1.69 -1.24
C ILE A 23 3.23 0.65 -1.40
N PRO A 24 2.93 -0.55 -1.94
CA PRO A 24 3.95 -1.49 -2.36
C PRO A 24 4.51 -1.07 -3.72
N VAL A 25 5.82 -0.89 -3.78
CA VAL A 25 6.55 -0.45 -4.96
C VAL A 25 7.52 -1.54 -5.37
N ASP A 26 7.70 -1.75 -6.67
CA ASP A 26 8.77 -2.61 -7.19
C ASP A 26 10.11 -2.22 -6.54
N THR A 27 10.87 -3.21 -6.08
CA THR A 27 12.18 -2.98 -5.47
C THR A 27 13.13 -2.22 -6.41
N GLU A 28 13.03 -2.45 -7.73
CA GLU A 28 13.86 -1.75 -8.73
C GLU A 28 13.50 -0.26 -8.86
N LEU A 29 12.26 0.11 -8.55
CA LEU A 29 11.72 1.47 -8.66
C LEU A 29 11.69 2.23 -7.33
N ALA A 30 12.02 1.57 -6.23
CA ALA A 30 11.83 2.11 -4.89
C ALA A 30 12.66 3.38 -4.61
N GLU A 31 13.87 3.48 -5.17
CA GLU A 31 14.68 4.70 -5.05
C GLU A 31 14.08 5.87 -5.84
N GLU A 32 13.51 5.62 -7.02
CA GLU A 32 12.81 6.65 -7.80
C GLU A 32 11.55 7.13 -7.06
N PHE A 33 10.80 6.18 -6.49
CA PHE A 33 9.62 6.48 -5.68
C PHE A 33 9.97 7.38 -4.47
N LYS A 34 11.04 7.06 -3.73
CA LYS A 34 11.49 7.89 -2.59
C LYS A 34 11.76 9.34 -2.99
N ASN A 35 12.32 9.57 -4.17
CA ASN A 35 12.59 10.92 -4.68
C ASN A 35 11.32 11.71 -5.02
N GLU A 36 10.17 11.05 -5.21
CA GLU A 36 8.88 11.70 -5.48
C GLU A 36 8.03 11.97 -4.23
N LEU A 37 8.45 11.49 -3.05
CA LEU A 37 7.76 11.70 -1.79
C LEU A 37 7.88 13.16 -1.30
N LYS A 38 7.09 14.05 -1.89
CA LYS A 38 6.95 15.46 -1.46
C LYS A 38 5.76 15.60 -0.52
N ASP A 39 5.86 16.39 0.54
CA ASP A 39 4.72 16.69 1.45
C ASP A 39 4.02 15.47 2.07
N VAL A 40 4.71 14.33 2.17
CA VAL A 40 4.27 13.14 2.89
C VAL A 40 5.26 12.84 4.01
N LYS A 41 4.81 12.16 5.06
CA LYS A 41 5.70 11.64 6.10
C LYS A 41 5.90 10.15 5.89
N LEU A 42 7.14 9.74 5.62
CA LEU A 42 7.53 8.34 5.61
C LEU A 42 7.59 7.83 7.05
N GLU A 43 6.83 6.77 7.37
CA GLU A 43 6.78 6.17 8.70
C GLU A 43 7.66 4.92 8.77
N GLU A 44 7.57 4.04 7.77
CA GLU A 44 8.26 2.75 7.74
C GLU A 44 8.44 2.28 6.29
N VAL A 45 9.50 1.52 6.05
CA VAL A 45 9.72 0.76 4.81
C VAL A 45 10.09 -0.66 5.20
N HIS A 46 9.47 -1.66 4.58
CA HIS A 46 9.84 -3.05 4.76
C HIS A 46 9.80 -3.82 3.45
N ASP A 47 10.63 -4.85 3.34
CA ASP A 47 10.84 -5.61 2.11
C ASP A 47 9.92 -6.85 2.04
N HIS A 48 9.42 -7.12 0.83
CA HIS A 48 8.88 -8.41 0.39
C HIS A 48 9.71 -8.93 -0.79
N GLU A 49 9.44 -10.15 -1.28
CA GLU A 49 10.25 -10.79 -2.34
C GLU A 49 10.57 -9.85 -3.51
N ASP A 50 9.52 -9.25 -4.09
CA ASP A 50 9.62 -8.44 -5.30
C ASP A 50 9.32 -6.95 -5.05
N THR A 51 8.79 -6.58 -3.87
CA THR A 51 8.30 -5.22 -3.59
C THR A 51 8.76 -4.67 -2.23
N GLN A 52 9.07 -3.38 -2.17
CA GLN A 52 9.21 -2.64 -0.92
C GLN A 52 7.88 -1.96 -0.55
N HIS A 53 7.39 -2.19 0.67
CA HIS A 53 6.16 -1.59 1.18
C HIS A 53 6.47 -0.30 1.94
N PHE A 54 5.92 0.81 1.47
CA PHE A 54 6.11 2.12 2.07
C PHE A 54 4.89 2.52 2.88
N HIS A 55 5.06 2.65 4.20
CA HIS A 55 4.05 3.18 5.10
C HIS A 55 4.19 4.70 5.17
N LEU A 56 3.15 5.41 4.73
CA LEU A 56 3.15 6.86 4.63
C LEU A 56 2.02 7.46 5.47
N THR A 57 2.27 8.63 6.05
CA THR A 57 1.21 9.54 6.47
C THR A 57 1.05 10.63 5.40
N VAL A 58 -0.12 10.67 4.76
CA VAL A 58 -0.51 11.73 3.82
C VAL A 58 -1.52 12.67 4.45
N TYR A 59 -1.46 13.96 4.10
CA TYR A 59 -2.42 14.95 4.59
C TYR A 59 -3.60 15.17 3.65
N LYS A 60 -3.43 14.82 2.37
CA LYS A 60 -4.47 14.93 1.32
C LYS A 60 -4.63 13.58 0.64
N LEU A 61 -5.83 13.00 0.68
CA LEU A 61 -6.08 11.67 0.11
C LEU A 61 -5.82 11.62 -1.41
N ASN A 62 -6.11 12.71 -2.14
CA ASN A 62 -5.84 12.78 -3.57
C ASN A 62 -4.36 12.60 -3.91
N GLN A 63 -3.45 13.07 -3.06
CA GLN A 63 -2.02 12.87 -3.26
C GLN A 63 -1.65 11.39 -3.18
N TYR A 64 -2.23 10.68 -2.21
CA TYR A 64 -2.07 9.24 -2.11
C TYR A 64 -2.62 8.52 -3.36
N ILE A 65 -3.80 8.91 -3.84
CA ILE A 65 -4.40 8.30 -5.04
C ILE A 65 -3.47 8.43 -6.25
N GLU A 66 -2.85 9.59 -6.46
CA GLU A 66 -1.94 9.81 -7.59
C GLU A 66 -0.62 9.03 -7.42
N LEU A 67 -0.08 8.93 -6.21
CA LEU A 67 1.09 8.09 -5.92
C LEU A 67 0.76 6.60 -6.16
N ALA A 68 -0.38 6.11 -5.68
CA ALA A 68 -0.79 4.72 -5.82
C ALA A 68 -1.03 4.34 -7.28
N LYS A 69 -1.68 5.20 -8.08
CA LYS A 69 -1.86 4.94 -9.53
C LYS A 69 -0.55 4.79 -10.29
N LYS A 70 0.48 5.52 -9.86
CA LYS A 70 1.78 5.55 -10.55
C LYS A 70 2.71 4.44 -10.09
N TRP A 71 2.72 4.15 -8.78
CA TRP A 71 3.78 3.36 -8.14
C TRP A 71 3.30 2.08 -7.46
N ASP A 72 1.99 1.89 -7.22
CA ASP A 72 1.51 0.64 -6.64
C ASP A 72 1.70 -0.48 -7.66
N TYR A 73 2.68 -1.33 -7.37
CA TYR A 73 3.12 -2.43 -8.22
C TYR A 73 1.95 -3.28 -8.73
N TYR A 74 0.99 -3.54 -7.85
CA TYR A 74 -0.15 -4.40 -8.17
C TYR A 74 -1.23 -3.68 -8.99
N PHE A 75 -1.24 -2.36 -9.00
CA PHE A 75 -2.06 -1.57 -9.93
C PHE A 75 -1.43 -1.45 -11.31
N SER A 76 -0.11 -1.31 -11.40
CA SER A 76 0.60 -1.08 -12.67
C SER A 76 0.88 -2.36 -13.48
N GLU A 77 1.26 -3.46 -12.83
CA GLU A 77 1.84 -4.64 -13.53
C GLU A 77 0.84 -5.74 -13.93
N LYS A 78 -0.44 -5.70 -13.52
CA LYS A 78 -1.44 -6.79 -13.75
C LYS A 78 -1.03 -8.19 -13.24
N GLU A 79 0.13 -8.33 -12.61
CA GLU A 79 0.62 -9.51 -11.92
C GLU A 79 -0.36 -9.90 -10.79
N LYS A 80 -0.58 -11.20 -10.60
CA LYS A 80 -1.44 -11.68 -9.50
C LYS A 80 -0.63 -11.59 -8.21
N TRP A 81 -1.24 -11.10 -7.13
CA TRP A 81 -0.80 -11.50 -5.80
C TRP A 81 -0.67 -13.03 -5.79
N LYS A 82 0.53 -13.57 -5.54
CA LYS A 82 0.66 -14.98 -5.14
C LYS A 82 -0.15 -15.09 -3.86
N GLN A 83 -1.31 -15.73 -3.93
CA GLN A 83 -2.21 -15.85 -2.79
C GLN A 83 -1.48 -16.61 -1.68
N THR A 84 -0.95 -15.89 -0.69
CA THR A 84 -0.23 -16.46 0.47
C THR A 84 -1.16 -16.84 1.61
N VAL A 85 -2.44 -16.45 1.53
CA VAL A 85 -3.45 -16.77 2.54
C VAL A 85 -4.65 -17.45 1.88
N GLN A 86 -4.89 -18.71 2.21
CA GLN A 86 -6.18 -19.35 2.00
C GLN A 86 -7.09 -18.99 3.19
N LEU A 87 -8.06 -18.11 2.95
CA LEU A 87 -9.20 -17.99 3.86
C LEU A 87 -10.06 -19.25 3.68
N THR A 88 -9.82 -20.25 4.52
CA THR A 88 -10.75 -21.36 4.64
C THR A 88 -11.97 -20.88 5.41
N SER A 89 -13.16 -21.20 4.90
CA SER A 89 -14.46 -20.81 5.45
C SER A 89 -14.79 -21.55 6.77
N THR A 90 -13.83 -21.68 7.68
CA THR A 90 -14.09 -22.24 9.00
C THR A 90 -13.26 -21.52 10.05
N GLN A 91 -13.98 -21.01 11.05
CA GLN A 91 -13.53 -20.43 12.33
C GLN A 91 -13.23 -18.92 12.36
N TYR A 92 -14.25 -18.19 12.80
CA TYR A 92 -14.16 -17.22 13.89
C TYR A 92 -12.96 -17.48 14.83
N ALA A 93 -12.06 -16.50 14.96
CA ALA A 93 -11.56 -15.95 16.24
C ALA A 93 -10.22 -15.22 16.08
N CYS A 94 -10.19 -13.92 16.38
CA CYS A 94 -9.31 -13.25 17.37
C CYS A 94 -9.68 -11.75 17.31
N VAL A 95 -10.52 -11.20 18.20
CA VAL A 95 -10.30 -10.82 19.60
C VAL A 95 -9.04 -9.96 19.80
N ILE A 96 -9.30 -8.64 19.84
CA ILE A 96 -8.54 -7.46 20.34
C ILE A 96 -7.01 -7.51 20.30
#